data_AF-A0A947BKQ9-F1
#
_entry.id   AF-A0A947BKQ9-F1
#
_cell.length_a   1.000
_cell.length_b   1.000
_cell.length_c   1.000
_cell.angle_alpha   90.00
_cell.angle_beta   90.00
_cell.angle_gamma   90.00
#
_symmetry.space_group_name_H-M   'P 1'
#
loop_
_entity.id
_entity.type
_entity.pdbx_description
1 polymer ?
#
loop_
_entity_poly.entity_id
_entity_poly.type
_entity_poly.pdbx_seq_one_letter_code
_entity_poly.pdbx_strand_id
1 'polypeptide(L)'
;MGINETAIKWIAWVLLTAAAGAWLAYSMMSESTDKSLFMPGPLSAGHHQLSERCDACHSDAFGGGEVIQQTCVDCHGNDRVKPFDSHPAKKFKDPRNADLLENINALQCISCHTEHKPELTAKDGLTQPVDVCFYCHQDVATERPSHEGMGFETCKDSGCHNFHNNRALYTNFLLKHLDESLLLGEMILPAREFVSLLDEVVDYPREKYPLKPLAEEDIDAPERLSAMTGAEKELPGKKKHWLETSHAASGVNCSACHIKQGAAMDTNSEVSTEKNPVWDDHPDHAACESCHSVEVSRFLQGKHGMRLKQGLSAMTPAQARLPMKKD
;
A
#
# COMPACT_ATOMS: atom_id res chain seq x y z
N MET A 1 60.62 20.81 9.87
CA MET A 1 60.22 19.45 10.29
C MET A 1 59.39 18.86 9.16
N GLY A 2 59.96 17.93 8.37
CA GLY A 2 59.20 17.22 7.35
C GLY A 2 58.21 16.27 8.01
N ILE A 3 56.98 16.21 7.51
CA ILE A 3 56.00 15.23 7.97
C ILE A 3 56.55 13.85 7.59
N ASN A 4 56.71 12.95 8.56
CA ASN A 4 57.17 11.58 8.34
C ASN A 4 56.22 10.87 7.36
N GLU A 5 56.73 10.09 6.40
CA GLU A 5 55.93 9.31 5.45
C GLU A 5 54.84 8.46 6.11
N THR A 6 55.12 7.94 7.30
CA THR A 6 54.14 7.16 8.08
C THR A 6 52.97 8.04 8.52
N ALA A 7 53.24 9.28 8.93
CA ALA A 7 52.19 10.24 9.30
C ALA A 7 51.37 10.66 8.07
N ILE A 8 51.99 10.82 6.89
CA ILE A 8 51.28 11.08 5.64
C ILE A 8 50.31 9.93 5.30
N LYS A 9 50.76 8.67 5.43
CA LYS A 9 49.92 7.49 5.20
C LYS A 9 48.74 7.41 6.17
N TRP A 10 48.95 7.70 7.45
CA TRP A 10 47.87 7.76 8.44
C TRP A 10 46.86 8.87 8.15
N ILE A 11 47.34 10.07 7.82
CA ILE A 11 46.45 11.19 7.44
C ILE A 11 45.64 10.82 6.21
N ALA A 12 46.26 10.25 5.18
CA ALA A 12 45.56 9.80 3.98
C ALA A 12 44.52 8.72 4.30
N TRP A 13 44.84 7.73 5.13
CA TRP A 13 43.91 6.68 5.53
C TRP A 13 42.71 7.21 6.31
N VAL A 14 42.93 8.14 7.26
CA VAL A 14 41.86 8.80 8.01
C VAL A 14 40.98 9.63 7.07
N LEU A 15 41.57 10.41 6.17
CA LEU A 15 40.81 11.22 5.21
C LEU A 15 39.98 10.35 4.26
N LEU A 16 40.53 9.26 3.75
CA LEU A 16 39.81 8.33 2.88
C LEU A 16 38.67 7.64 3.64
N THR A 17 38.90 7.23 4.89
CA THR A 17 37.86 6.60 5.73
C THR A 17 36.75 7.60 6.08
N ALA A 18 37.10 8.84 6.41
CA ALA A 18 36.14 9.90 6.68
C ALA A 18 35.33 10.25 5.42
N ALA A 19 35.98 10.33 4.25
CA ALA A 19 35.31 10.57 2.98
C ALA A 19 34.36 9.42 2.61
N ALA A 20 34.79 8.17 2.78
CA ALA A 20 33.93 6.99 2.57
C ALA A 20 32.74 6.97 3.54
N GLY A 21 32.97 7.26 4.82
CA GLY A 21 31.92 7.37 5.82
C GLY A 21 30.92 8.49 5.53
N ALA A 22 31.40 9.66 5.13
CA ALA A 22 30.56 10.78 4.71
C ALA A 22 29.74 10.44 3.46
N TRP A 23 30.33 9.74 2.49
CA TRP A 23 29.62 9.27 1.30
C TRP A 23 28.53 8.25 1.63
N LEU A 24 28.80 7.27 2.51
CA LEU A 24 27.79 6.32 2.97
C LEU A 24 26.66 6.99 3.75
N ALA A 25 26.99 7.92 4.65
CA ALA A 25 25.99 8.69 5.40
C ALA A 25 25.11 9.53 4.45
N TYR A 26 25.73 10.21 3.48
CA TYR A 26 25.01 10.96 2.46
C TYR A 26 24.10 10.04 1.61
N SER A 27 24.61 8.89 1.18
CA SER A 27 23.85 7.89 0.41
C SER A 27 22.63 7.38 1.18
N MET A 28 22.75 7.16 2.49
CA MET A 28 21.64 6.74 3.36
C MET A 28 20.59 7.84 3.55
N MET A 29 21.03 9.08 3.76
CA MET A 29 20.14 10.21 4.10
C MET A 29 19.52 10.88 2.87
N SER A 30 20.12 10.72 1.70
CA SER A 30 19.62 11.29 0.45
C SER A 30 18.39 10.55 -0.04
N GLU A 31 17.36 11.31 -0.44
CA GLU A 31 16.15 10.76 -1.06
C GLU A 31 16.38 10.30 -2.51
N SER A 32 17.40 10.84 -3.17
CA SER A 32 17.68 10.59 -4.60
C SER A 32 18.66 9.47 -4.85
N THR A 33 19.24 8.88 -3.79
CA THR A 33 20.24 7.81 -3.92
C THR A 33 19.56 6.45 -3.79
N ASP A 34 19.94 5.50 -4.65
CA ASP A 34 19.51 4.12 -4.51
C ASP A 34 20.08 3.51 -3.23
N LYS A 35 19.20 3.16 -2.30
CA LYS A 35 19.54 2.58 -0.99
C LYS A 35 19.77 1.07 -1.05
N SER A 36 19.75 0.45 -2.23
CA SER A 36 20.01 -0.98 -2.42
C SER A 36 21.34 -1.46 -1.87
N LEU A 37 22.35 -0.59 -1.81
CA LEU A 37 23.64 -0.86 -1.17
C LEU A 37 23.49 -1.27 0.30
N PHE A 38 22.46 -0.78 1.00
CA PHE A 38 22.23 -1.04 2.42
C PHE A 38 21.23 -2.18 2.67
N MET A 39 20.63 -2.74 1.61
CA MET A 39 19.65 -3.81 1.74
C MET A 39 20.34 -5.18 1.77
N PRO A 40 20.08 -6.04 2.77
CA PRO A 40 20.60 -7.42 2.79
C PRO A 40 20.12 -8.25 1.59
N GLY A 41 18.96 -7.90 1.05
CA GLY A 41 18.35 -8.50 -0.13
C GLY A 41 17.14 -7.67 -0.58
N PRO A 42 16.58 -7.95 -1.77
CA PRO A 42 15.36 -7.28 -2.24
C PRO A 42 14.17 -7.57 -1.32
N LEU A 43 13.26 -6.60 -1.22
CA LEU A 43 11.93 -6.82 -0.62
C LEU A 43 11.08 -7.77 -1.47
N SER A 44 10.12 -8.41 -0.81
CA SER A 44 9.07 -9.23 -1.41
C SER A 44 8.31 -8.49 -2.52
N ALA A 45 7.64 -9.23 -3.39
CA ALA A 45 6.88 -8.61 -4.48
C ALA A 45 5.76 -7.66 -3.99
N GLY A 46 5.19 -7.95 -2.81
CA GLY A 46 4.16 -7.12 -2.18
C GLY A 46 4.70 -5.78 -1.69
N HIS A 47 5.94 -5.74 -1.21
CA HIS A 47 6.56 -4.55 -0.62
C HIS A 47 7.65 -3.90 -1.47
N HIS A 48 7.88 -4.37 -2.70
CA HIS A 48 8.98 -3.87 -3.52
C HIS A 48 9.02 -2.35 -3.67
N GLN A 49 7.85 -1.73 -3.66
CA GLN A 49 7.69 -0.30 -3.87
C GLN A 49 8.14 0.54 -2.67
N LEU A 50 8.46 -0.08 -1.54
CA LEU A 50 8.93 0.55 -0.31
C LEU A 50 10.46 0.50 -0.15
N SER A 51 11.21 0.00 -1.14
CA SER A 51 12.67 -0.15 -1.02
C SER A 51 13.43 1.16 -0.77
N GLU A 52 12.79 2.31 -1.04
CA GLU A 52 13.36 3.66 -0.84
C GLU A 52 13.00 4.25 0.54
N ARG A 53 12.12 3.60 1.31
CA ARG A 53 11.59 4.03 2.61
C ARG A 53 11.83 2.96 3.68
N CYS A 54 13.08 2.82 4.09
CA CYS A 54 13.49 1.89 5.15
C CYS A 54 12.70 2.12 6.45
N ASP A 55 12.37 3.38 6.75
CA ASP A 55 11.60 3.84 7.91
C ASP A 55 10.14 3.36 7.91
N ALA A 56 9.61 2.92 6.77
CA ALA A 56 8.28 2.32 6.69
C ALA A 56 8.18 1.01 7.48
N CYS A 57 9.30 0.29 7.65
CA CYS A 57 9.38 -0.93 8.46
C CYS A 57 10.29 -0.73 9.69
N HIS A 58 11.39 -0.01 9.55
CA HIS A 58 12.40 0.27 10.57
C HIS A 58 12.24 1.70 11.10
N SER A 59 11.15 1.95 11.83
CA SER A 59 10.83 3.28 12.36
C SER A 59 11.74 3.74 13.51
N ASP A 60 12.52 2.84 14.10
CA ASP A 60 13.52 3.14 15.14
C ASP A 60 14.82 2.35 14.89
N ALA A 61 15.97 3.01 15.09
CA ALA A 61 17.31 2.49 14.79
C ALA A 61 17.71 1.29 15.67
N PHE A 62 17.08 1.14 16.84
CA PHE A 62 17.22 -0.02 17.73
C PHE A 62 15.86 -0.64 18.05
N GLY A 63 14.87 -0.42 17.17
CA GLY A 63 13.55 -1.00 17.28
C GLY A 63 13.62 -2.53 17.20
N GLY A 64 13.25 -3.20 18.29
CA GLY A 64 13.13 -4.65 18.31
C GLY A 64 11.91 -5.15 17.52
N GLY A 65 11.61 -6.44 17.67
CA GLY A 65 10.46 -7.09 17.01
C GLY A 65 9.13 -6.37 17.26
N GLU A 66 8.92 -5.79 18.43
CA GLU A 66 7.69 -5.05 18.77
C GLU A 66 7.48 -3.79 17.92
N VAL A 67 8.56 -3.05 17.63
CA VAL A 67 8.50 -1.84 16.81
C VAL A 67 8.15 -2.22 15.36
N ILE A 68 8.82 -3.24 14.83
CA ILE A 68 8.55 -3.77 13.48
C ILE A 68 7.15 -4.39 13.41
N GLN A 69 6.69 -5.06 14.46
CA GLN A 69 5.34 -5.60 14.50
C GLN A 69 4.30 -4.50 14.37
N GLN A 70 4.49 -3.37 15.05
CA GLN A 70 3.54 -2.26 14.99
C GLN A 70 3.49 -1.65 13.59
N THR A 71 4.62 -1.45 12.92
CA THR A 71 4.62 -0.92 11.53
C THR A 71 3.87 -1.83 10.56
N CYS A 72 3.93 -3.16 10.76
CA CYS A 72 3.12 -4.11 10.00
C CYS A 72 1.61 -3.94 10.29
N VAL A 73 1.25 -3.78 11.57
CA VAL A 73 -0.15 -3.64 12.03
C VAL A 73 -0.76 -2.32 11.57
N ASP A 74 0.02 -1.25 11.49
CA ASP A 74 -0.47 0.07 11.04
C ASP A 74 -0.97 0.03 9.58
N CYS A 75 -0.46 -0.89 8.76
CA CYS A 75 -0.95 -1.11 7.41
C CYS A 75 -1.96 -2.27 7.31
N HIS A 76 -1.71 -3.40 7.98
CA HIS A 76 -2.49 -4.64 7.76
C HIS A 76 -3.46 -4.99 8.89
N GLY A 77 -3.42 -4.32 10.04
CA GLY A 77 -4.14 -4.70 11.25
C GLY A 77 -5.66 -4.82 11.07
N ASN A 78 -6.24 -3.93 10.25
CA ASN A 78 -7.67 -3.94 9.95
C ASN A 78 -8.11 -5.21 9.18
N ASP A 79 -7.21 -5.81 8.39
CA ASP A 79 -7.47 -7.06 7.69
C ASP A 79 -7.16 -8.29 8.56
N ARG A 80 -6.56 -8.11 9.75
CA ARG A 80 -6.13 -9.17 10.69
C ARG A 80 -7.11 -9.37 11.85
N VAL A 81 -8.38 -9.07 11.62
CA VAL A 81 -9.49 -9.29 12.56
C VAL A 81 -10.59 -10.13 11.91
N LYS A 82 -11.42 -10.80 12.72
CA LYS A 82 -12.59 -11.52 12.20
C LYS A 82 -13.57 -10.54 11.55
N PRO A 83 -14.23 -10.90 10.43
CA PRO A 83 -14.21 -12.22 9.75
C PRO A 83 -13.10 -12.38 8.70
N PHE A 84 -12.21 -11.40 8.54
CA PHE A 84 -11.17 -11.38 7.50
C PHE A 84 -9.93 -12.20 7.87
N ASP A 85 -9.74 -12.47 9.17
CA ASP A 85 -8.69 -13.31 9.71
C ASP A 85 -9.24 -14.55 10.44
N SER A 86 -8.77 -15.71 10.01
CA SER A 86 -9.07 -17.03 10.54
C SER A 86 -8.11 -17.38 11.68
N HIS A 87 -6.95 -16.72 11.74
CA HIS A 87 -5.94 -16.83 12.80
C HIS A 87 -5.66 -15.46 13.45
N PRO A 88 -6.68 -14.76 13.99
CA PRO A 88 -6.46 -13.45 14.61
C PRO A 88 -5.67 -13.60 15.91
N ALA A 89 -4.90 -12.56 16.27
CA ALA A 89 -4.08 -12.53 17.48
C ALA A 89 -4.84 -12.94 18.78
N LYS A 90 -6.14 -12.65 18.86
CA LYS A 90 -6.98 -13.05 20.01
C LYS A 90 -6.98 -14.57 20.25
N LYS A 91 -6.88 -15.42 19.22
CA LYS A 91 -6.78 -16.88 19.38
C LYS A 91 -5.49 -17.27 20.08
N PHE A 92 -4.38 -16.67 19.68
CA PHE A 92 -3.04 -17.00 20.17
C PHE A 92 -2.76 -16.41 21.55
N LYS A 93 -3.39 -15.28 21.90
CA LYS A 93 -3.32 -14.71 23.25
C LYS A 93 -4.11 -15.51 24.31
N ASP A 94 -4.82 -16.57 23.91
CA ASP A 94 -5.46 -17.49 24.87
C ASP A 94 -4.37 -18.31 25.59
N PRO A 95 -4.28 -18.27 26.93
CA PRO A 95 -3.23 -18.97 27.67
C PRO A 95 -3.16 -20.48 27.40
N ARG A 96 -4.27 -21.09 26.95
CA ARG A 96 -4.31 -22.51 26.59
C ARG A 96 -3.46 -22.86 25.37
N ASN A 97 -3.08 -21.85 24.58
CA ASN A 97 -2.25 -22.00 23.39
C ASN A 97 -0.79 -21.58 23.64
N ALA A 98 -0.39 -21.33 24.89
CA ALA A 98 0.95 -20.85 25.23
C ALA A 98 2.05 -21.80 24.69
N ASP A 99 1.89 -23.10 24.92
CA ASP A 99 2.85 -24.12 24.48
C ASP A 99 2.99 -24.17 22.95
N LEU A 100 1.92 -23.86 22.20
CA LEU A 100 1.96 -23.80 20.74
C LEU A 100 2.85 -22.65 20.25
N LEU A 101 2.88 -21.53 20.99
CA LEU A 101 3.68 -20.36 20.65
C LEU A 101 5.17 -20.52 20.95
N GLU A 102 5.56 -21.55 21.70
CA GLU A 102 6.97 -21.91 21.90
C GLU A 102 7.60 -22.46 20.62
N ASN A 103 6.82 -23.13 19.77
CA ASN A 103 7.29 -23.66 18.48
C ASN A 103 7.32 -22.58 17.40
N ILE A 104 6.27 -21.76 17.32
CA ILE A 104 6.18 -20.66 16.38
C ILE A 104 5.37 -19.50 16.95
N ASN A 105 5.98 -18.32 17.00
CA ASN A 105 5.31 -17.13 17.51
C ASN A 105 4.37 -16.51 16.46
N ALA A 106 3.16 -17.04 16.34
CA ALA A 106 2.12 -16.53 15.44
C ALA A 106 1.59 -15.13 15.80
N LEU A 107 2.07 -14.51 16.88
CA LEU A 107 1.75 -13.12 17.24
C LEU A 107 2.64 -12.10 16.53
N GLN A 108 3.68 -12.54 15.81
CA GLN A 108 4.61 -11.68 15.10
C GLN A 108 4.56 -11.95 13.59
N CYS A 109 4.27 -10.93 12.79
CA CYS A 109 4.21 -11.01 11.34
C CYS A 109 5.52 -11.55 10.76
N ILE A 110 6.66 -11.07 11.30
CA ILE A 110 8.00 -11.45 10.84
C ILE A 110 8.38 -12.90 11.14
N SER A 111 7.65 -13.60 12.02
CA SER A 111 7.81 -15.03 12.22
C SER A 111 7.43 -15.82 10.97
N CYS A 112 6.49 -15.31 10.15
CA CYS A 112 6.06 -15.96 8.92
C CYS A 112 6.45 -15.20 7.65
N HIS A 113 6.59 -13.88 7.74
CA HIS A 113 6.82 -12.97 6.63
C HIS A 113 8.10 -12.16 6.89
N THR A 114 9.24 -12.78 6.62
CA THR A 114 10.53 -12.10 6.74
C THR A 114 10.91 -11.43 5.41
N GLU A 115 11.12 -10.12 5.44
CA GLU A 115 11.61 -9.37 4.29
C GLU A 115 13.12 -9.59 4.08
N HIS A 116 13.63 -9.19 2.91
CA HIS A 116 15.04 -9.32 2.53
C HIS A 116 15.57 -10.77 2.47
N LYS A 117 14.68 -11.76 2.32
CA LYS A 117 15.01 -13.20 2.26
C LYS A 117 14.51 -13.88 0.98
N PRO A 118 14.84 -13.35 -0.23
CA PRO A 118 14.28 -13.85 -1.49
C PRO A 118 14.54 -15.35 -1.74
N GLU A 119 15.59 -15.91 -1.15
CA GLU A 119 15.94 -17.33 -1.23
C GLU A 119 14.98 -18.23 -0.45
N LEU A 120 14.28 -17.68 0.55
CA LEU A 120 13.28 -18.39 1.36
C LEU A 120 11.84 -17.99 1.01
N THR A 121 11.63 -16.78 0.50
CA THR A 121 10.29 -16.23 0.24
C THR A 121 9.57 -17.00 -0.88
N ALA A 122 8.49 -17.68 -0.52
CA ALA A 122 7.56 -18.31 -1.46
C ALA A 122 6.77 -17.26 -2.28
N LYS A 123 6.08 -17.71 -3.34
CA LYS A 123 5.33 -16.82 -4.26
C LYS A 123 4.27 -15.97 -3.58
N ASP A 124 3.72 -16.44 -2.48
CA ASP A 124 2.70 -15.77 -1.66
C ASP A 124 3.30 -14.94 -0.50
N GLY A 125 4.63 -14.80 -0.45
CA GLY A 125 5.32 -13.98 0.55
C GLY A 125 5.61 -14.68 1.87
N LEU A 126 5.33 -15.98 1.99
CA LEU A 126 5.64 -16.79 3.18
C LEU A 126 7.13 -17.18 3.18
N THR A 127 7.82 -17.04 4.30
CA THR A 127 9.21 -17.49 4.48
C THR A 127 9.35 -18.77 5.30
N GLN A 128 8.24 -19.27 5.85
CA GLN A 128 8.21 -20.53 6.58
C GLN A 128 8.09 -21.74 5.65
N PRO A 129 8.60 -22.91 6.08
CA PRO A 129 8.36 -24.18 5.40
C PRO A 129 6.86 -24.51 5.25
N VAL A 130 6.54 -25.34 4.27
CA VAL A 130 5.15 -25.73 3.93
C VAL A 130 4.45 -26.53 5.03
N ASP A 131 5.20 -27.15 5.94
CA ASP A 131 4.69 -27.93 7.07
C ASP A 131 4.44 -27.08 8.33
N VAL A 132 4.54 -25.74 8.26
CA VAL A 132 4.35 -24.83 9.41
C VAL A 132 3.04 -25.07 10.17
N CYS A 133 1.98 -25.53 9.48
CA CYS A 133 0.70 -25.87 10.10
C CYS A 133 0.82 -27.01 11.12
N PHE A 134 1.75 -27.94 10.91
CA PHE A 134 1.99 -29.07 11.81
C PHE A 134 2.65 -28.65 13.13
N TYR A 135 3.20 -27.44 13.28
CA TYR A 135 3.64 -27.01 14.61
C TYR A 135 2.48 -26.89 15.61
N CYS A 136 1.23 -26.78 15.13
CA CYS A 136 0.03 -26.68 15.96
C CYS A 136 -1.05 -27.73 15.66
N HIS A 137 -1.07 -28.30 14.46
CA HIS A 137 -2.14 -29.21 14.00
C HIS A 137 -1.65 -30.66 13.80
N GLN A 138 -0.73 -31.14 14.64
CA GLN A 138 -0.12 -32.48 14.53
C GLN A 138 -1.15 -33.61 14.52
N ASP A 139 -2.18 -33.48 15.36
CA ASP A 139 -3.20 -34.51 15.54
C ASP A 139 -4.40 -34.37 14.60
N VAL A 140 -4.32 -33.52 13.57
CA VAL A 140 -5.49 -33.21 12.71
C VAL A 140 -6.07 -34.45 12.04
N ALA A 141 -5.23 -35.42 11.63
CA ALA A 141 -5.69 -36.67 11.04
C ALA A 141 -6.47 -37.55 12.05
N THR A 142 -6.11 -37.47 13.33
CA THR A 142 -6.80 -38.17 14.43
C THR A 142 -8.10 -37.47 14.79
N GLU A 143 -8.09 -36.14 14.90
CA GLU A 143 -9.25 -35.34 15.28
C GLU A 143 -10.27 -35.14 14.16
N ARG A 144 -9.84 -35.29 12.90
CA ARG A 144 -10.65 -35.10 11.70
C ARG A 144 -10.37 -36.24 10.73
N PRO A 145 -11.20 -37.30 10.73
CA PRO A 145 -11.06 -38.44 9.81
C PRO A 145 -10.98 -38.04 8.33
N SER A 146 -11.57 -36.89 7.96
CA SER A 146 -11.47 -36.35 6.59
C SER A 146 -10.06 -35.93 6.17
N HIS A 147 -9.11 -35.84 7.10
CA HIS A 147 -7.71 -35.47 6.85
C HIS A 147 -6.76 -36.68 6.92
N GLU A 148 -7.28 -37.89 7.16
CA GLU A 148 -6.48 -39.11 7.19
C GLU A 148 -5.84 -39.38 5.82
N GLY A 149 -4.52 -39.59 5.81
CA GLY A 149 -3.75 -39.87 4.59
C GLY A 149 -3.44 -38.65 3.71
N MET A 150 -3.80 -37.43 4.13
CA MET A 150 -3.41 -36.20 3.44
C MET A 150 -1.98 -35.79 3.80
N GLY A 151 -1.18 -35.41 2.79
CA GLY A 151 0.16 -34.85 3.00
C GLY A 151 0.12 -33.42 3.58
N PHE A 152 1.20 -32.97 4.21
CA PHE A 152 1.24 -31.66 4.88
C PHE A 152 1.10 -30.49 3.90
N GLU A 153 1.64 -30.64 2.69
CA GLU A 153 1.58 -29.67 1.60
C GLU A 153 0.13 -29.35 1.17
N THR A 154 -0.78 -30.30 1.39
CA THR A 154 -2.18 -30.19 0.98
C THR A 154 -2.94 -29.13 1.79
N CYS A 155 -2.47 -28.77 2.98
CA CYS A 155 -3.10 -27.78 3.85
C CYS A 155 -3.26 -26.44 3.13
N LYS A 156 -2.21 -26.03 2.41
CA LYS A 156 -2.17 -24.77 1.64
C LYS A 156 -2.58 -24.99 0.17
N ASP A 157 -2.05 -26.03 -0.47
CA ASP A 157 -2.11 -26.16 -1.93
C ASP A 157 -3.45 -26.69 -2.45
N SER A 158 -4.25 -27.35 -1.60
CA SER A 158 -5.58 -27.85 -2.00
C SER A 158 -6.63 -26.75 -2.10
N GLY A 159 -6.28 -25.50 -1.83
CA GLY A 159 -7.20 -24.36 -1.76
C GLY A 159 -8.20 -24.44 -0.61
N CYS A 160 -8.08 -25.44 0.27
CA CYS A 160 -9.01 -25.75 1.37
C CYS A 160 -8.76 -24.94 2.65
N HIS A 161 -7.54 -24.43 2.84
CA HIS A 161 -7.24 -23.55 3.95
C HIS A 161 -6.39 -22.38 3.49
N ASN A 162 -6.91 -21.18 3.73
CA ASN A 162 -6.12 -19.97 3.71
C ASN A 162 -5.92 -19.51 5.15
N PHE A 163 -4.65 -19.33 5.56
CA PHE A 163 -4.30 -19.02 6.95
C PHE A 163 -5.04 -17.78 7.44
N HIS A 164 -5.01 -16.68 6.67
CA HIS A 164 -5.72 -15.48 7.07
C HIS A 164 -7.19 -15.54 6.64
N ASN A 165 -7.52 -15.80 5.39
CA ASN A 165 -8.91 -15.63 4.93
C ASN A 165 -9.53 -16.90 4.36
N ASN A 166 -10.16 -17.72 5.23
CA ASN A 166 -10.90 -18.92 4.79
C ASN A 166 -12.40 -18.69 4.57
N ARG A 167 -12.83 -17.45 4.26
CA ARG A 167 -14.25 -17.15 4.03
C ARG A 167 -14.86 -17.92 2.85
N ALA A 168 -14.04 -18.28 1.86
CA ALA A 168 -14.47 -19.10 0.73
C ALA A 168 -14.93 -20.50 1.15
N LEU A 169 -14.49 -20.98 2.31
CA LEU A 169 -14.78 -22.32 2.82
C LEU A 169 -15.52 -22.28 4.13
N TYR A 170 -16.37 -21.26 4.28
CA TYR A 170 -17.20 -21.08 5.45
C TYR A 170 -18.13 -22.29 5.60
N THR A 171 -17.71 -23.27 6.41
CA THR A 171 -18.31 -24.61 6.46
C THR A 171 -19.78 -24.55 6.83
N ASN A 172 -20.19 -23.59 7.67
CA ASN A 172 -21.61 -23.38 7.98
C ASN A 172 -22.43 -22.99 6.76
N PHE A 173 -21.87 -22.17 5.85
CA PHE A 173 -22.50 -21.86 4.57
C PHE A 173 -22.50 -23.09 3.67
N LEU A 174 -21.36 -23.78 3.51
CA LEU A 174 -21.32 -24.99 2.69
C LEU A 174 -22.30 -26.07 3.17
N LEU A 175 -22.43 -26.28 4.48
CA LEU A 175 -23.41 -27.21 5.07
C LEU A 175 -24.85 -26.74 4.87
N LYS A 176 -25.11 -25.45 5.03
CA LYS A 176 -26.45 -24.87 4.83
C LYS A 176 -26.91 -24.99 3.37
N HIS A 177 -25.97 -24.90 2.43
CA HIS A 177 -26.23 -24.86 0.98
C HIS A 177 -25.84 -26.16 0.26
N LEU A 178 -25.55 -27.26 1.00
CA LEU A 178 -25.02 -28.51 0.43
C LEU A 178 -25.99 -29.18 -0.56
N ASP A 179 -27.29 -29.12 -0.27
CA ASP A 179 -28.35 -29.74 -1.05
C ASP A 179 -28.99 -28.77 -2.08
N GLU A 180 -28.46 -27.55 -2.19
CA GLU A 180 -28.95 -26.57 -3.16
C GLU A 180 -28.45 -26.89 -4.58
N SER A 181 -29.23 -26.49 -5.59
CA SER A 181 -28.81 -26.59 -6.98
C SER A 181 -27.49 -25.83 -7.20
N LEU A 182 -26.57 -26.42 -7.98
CA LEU A 182 -25.28 -25.81 -8.35
C LEU A 182 -25.42 -24.37 -8.88
N LEU A 183 -26.55 -24.08 -9.53
CA LEU A 183 -26.97 -22.75 -9.89
C LEU A 183 -28.36 -22.52 -9.31
N LEU A 184 -28.49 -21.47 -8.50
CA LEU A 184 -29.79 -20.97 -8.08
C LEU A 184 -30.54 -20.51 -9.32
N GLY A 185 -31.83 -20.86 -9.42
CA GLY A 185 -32.68 -20.46 -10.56
C GLY A 185 -32.83 -18.94 -10.71
N GLU A 186 -32.43 -18.19 -9.69
CA GLU A 186 -32.40 -16.74 -9.68
C GLU A 186 -31.03 -16.29 -9.12
N MET A 187 -30.21 -15.67 -9.97
CA MET A 187 -28.94 -15.07 -9.56
C MET A 187 -29.23 -13.68 -8.98
N ILE A 188 -29.45 -13.62 -7.67
CA ILE A 188 -29.66 -12.36 -6.96
C ILE A 188 -28.28 -11.77 -6.66
N LEU A 189 -27.90 -10.71 -7.39
CA LEU A 189 -26.84 -9.84 -6.90
C LEU A 189 -27.30 -9.26 -5.55
N PRO A 190 -26.47 -9.26 -4.51
CA PRO A 190 -26.79 -8.52 -3.29
C PRO A 190 -27.26 -7.13 -3.71
N ALA A 191 -28.40 -6.68 -3.16
CA ALA A 191 -28.84 -5.31 -3.40
C ALA A 191 -27.63 -4.40 -3.14
N ARG A 192 -27.32 -3.50 -4.08
CA ARG A 192 -26.27 -2.52 -3.83
C ARG A 192 -26.67 -1.80 -2.54
N GLU A 193 -25.91 -2.04 -1.48
CA GLU A 193 -26.18 -1.54 -0.14
C GLU A 193 -26.04 -0.01 -0.17
N PHE A 194 -27.12 0.67 -0.59
CA PHE A 194 -27.18 2.12 -0.66
C PHE A 194 -26.96 2.77 0.70
N VAL A 195 -27.19 2.01 1.79
CA VAL A 195 -26.89 2.40 3.17
C VAL A 195 -25.38 2.53 3.41
N SER A 196 -24.56 1.67 2.81
CA SER A 196 -23.09 1.80 2.89
C SER A 196 -22.55 2.96 2.05
N LEU A 197 -23.30 3.39 1.04
CA LEU A 197 -23.00 4.55 0.19
C LEU A 197 -23.66 5.84 0.72
N LEU A 198 -24.53 5.75 1.72
CA LEU A 198 -25.26 6.91 2.24
C LEU A 198 -24.31 7.89 2.92
N ASP A 199 -23.29 7.39 3.64
CA ASP A 199 -22.22 8.24 4.19
C ASP A 199 -21.44 8.94 3.06
N GLU A 200 -21.14 8.24 1.95
CA GLU A 200 -20.46 8.81 0.77
C GLU A 200 -21.30 9.90 0.06
N VAL A 201 -22.64 9.78 0.08
CA VAL A 201 -23.57 10.75 -0.53
C VAL A 201 -23.89 11.92 0.41
N VAL A 202 -23.84 11.71 1.74
CA VAL A 202 -24.07 12.73 2.76
C VAL A 202 -22.88 13.68 2.88
N ASP A 203 -21.66 13.16 2.74
CA ASP A 203 -20.42 13.94 2.90
C ASP A 203 -20.05 14.79 1.68
N TYR A 204 -20.83 14.74 0.59
CA TYR A 204 -20.59 15.59 -0.57
C TYR A 204 -20.74 17.08 -0.20
N PRO A 205 -19.71 17.93 -0.43
CA PRO A 205 -19.70 19.32 0.05
C PRO A 205 -20.54 20.25 -0.84
N ARG A 206 -21.88 20.14 -0.75
CA ARG A 206 -22.86 20.88 -1.56
C ARG A 206 -22.74 22.40 -1.46
N GLU A 207 -22.27 22.91 -0.33
CA GLU A 207 -22.02 24.35 -0.14
C GLU A 207 -20.91 24.86 -1.06
N LYS A 208 -19.89 24.03 -1.30
CA LYS A 208 -18.73 24.36 -2.12
C LYS A 208 -18.95 23.99 -3.60
N TYR A 209 -19.62 22.86 -3.85
CA TYR A 209 -19.95 22.38 -5.18
C TYR A 209 -21.47 22.12 -5.26
N PRO A 210 -22.26 23.14 -5.64
CA PRO A 210 -23.71 22.96 -5.79
C PRO A 210 -24.01 21.98 -6.91
N LEU A 211 -25.00 21.09 -6.70
CA LEU A 211 -25.46 20.12 -7.70
C LEU A 211 -26.20 20.80 -8.87
N LYS A 212 -25.42 21.47 -9.73
CA LYS A 212 -25.87 22.17 -10.93
C LYS A 212 -24.96 21.74 -12.09
N PRO A 213 -25.52 21.22 -13.19
CA PRO A 213 -24.73 20.94 -14.39
C PRO A 213 -24.03 22.18 -14.90
N LEU A 214 -22.73 22.05 -15.20
CA LEU A 214 -21.91 23.09 -15.80
C LEU A 214 -21.90 22.98 -17.33
N ALA A 215 -21.87 24.12 -18.00
CA ALA A 215 -21.72 24.23 -19.45
C ALA A 215 -20.30 24.70 -19.83
N GLU A 216 -20.00 24.78 -21.13
CA GLU A 216 -18.67 25.18 -21.61
C GLU A 216 -18.30 26.59 -21.15
N GLU A 217 -19.29 27.47 -21.02
CA GLU A 217 -19.13 28.85 -20.57
C GLU A 217 -18.78 28.95 -19.07
N ASP A 218 -19.04 27.90 -18.29
CA ASP A 218 -18.77 27.87 -16.86
C ASP A 218 -17.31 27.47 -16.56
N ILE A 219 -16.53 26.98 -17.53
CA ILE A 219 -15.15 26.47 -17.31
C ILE A 219 -14.23 27.55 -16.70
N ASP A 220 -13.64 27.26 -15.55
CA ASP A 220 -12.80 28.21 -14.78
C ASP A 220 -11.28 27.97 -14.85
N ALA A 221 -10.83 27.22 -15.86
CA ALA A 221 -9.41 26.96 -16.09
C ALA A 221 -8.68 28.17 -16.71
N PRO A 222 -7.40 28.43 -16.35
CA PRO A 222 -6.60 29.51 -16.92
C PRO A 222 -6.58 29.53 -18.47
N GLU A 223 -6.61 30.72 -19.07
CA GLU A 223 -6.61 30.90 -20.53
C GLU A 223 -5.42 30.20 -21.23
N ARG A 224 -4.27 30.03 -20.56
CA ARG A 224 -3.12 29.27 -21.09
C ARG A 224 -3.44 27.81 -21.43
N LEU A 225 -4.40 27.20 -20.72
CA LEU A 225 -4.92 25.85 -21.03
C LEU A 225 -6.00 25.88 -22.12
N SER A 226 -6.62 27.05 -22.33
CA SER A 226 -7.49 27.32 -23.49
C SER A 226 -6.69 27.64 -24.77
N ALA A 227 -5.40 27.96 -24.66
CA ALA A 227 -4.51 28.38 -25.74
C ALA A 227 -3.42 27.36 -26.12
N MET A 228 -3.63 26.05 -25.87
CA MET A 228 -2.78 24.99 -26.43
C MET A 228 -3.06 24.81 -27.93
N THR A 229 -2.65 25.79 -28.74
CA THR A 229 -2.68 25.74 -30.20
C THR A 229 -1.33 25.31 -30.73
N GLY A 230 -1.19 24.04 -31.12
CA GLY A 230 -0.05 23.54 -31.90
C GLY A 230 0.51 22.20 -31.43
N ALA A 231 0.80 21.33 -32.42
CA ALA A 231 1.45 20.00 -32.38
C ALA A 231 0.94 18.93 -31.38
N GLU A 232 0.14 19.27 -30.38
CA GLU A 232 -0.61 18.34 -29.51
C GLU A 232 -2.07 18.24 -29.97
N LYS A 233 -2.23 18.04 -31.28
CA LYS A 233 -3.53 17.90 -31.95
C LYS A 233 -4.26 16.59 -31.63
N GLU A 234 -3.84 15.87 -30.59
CA GLU A 234 -4.46 14.64 -30.10
C GLU A 234 -5.00 14.79 -28.68
N LEU A 235 -5.77 15.86 -28.42
CA LEU A 235 -7.00 15.75 -27.63
C LEU A 235 -7.87 17.02 -27.80
N PRO A 236 -8.33 17.35 -29.02
CA PRO A 236 -9.55 18.13 -29.19
C PRO A 236 -10.70 17.33 -28.57
N GLY A 237 -10.92 17.53 -27.27
CA GLY A 237 -11.78 16.64 -26.50
C GLY A 237 -11.73 16.85 -25.00
N LYS A 238 -10.67 17.38 -24.38
CA LYS A 238 -10.61 17.48 -22.90
C LYS A 238 -11.77 18.26 -22.27
N LYS A 239 -12.13 19.43 -22.84
CA LYS A 239 -13.29 20.22 -22.40
C LYS A 239 -14.61 19.45 -22.60
N LYS A 240 -14.78 18.84 -23.78
CA LYS A 240 -15.97 18.05 -24.13
C LYS A 240 -16.10 16.77 -23.29
N HIS A 241 -15.01 16.06 -23.05
CA HIS A 241 -14.92 14.87 -22.23
C HIS A 241 -15.25 15.22 -20.78
N TRP A 242 -14.72 16.33 -20.25
CA TRP A 242 -15.07 16.79 -18.90
C TRP A 242 -16.56 17.13 -18.79
N LEU A 243 -17.14 17.84 -19.77
CA LEU A 243 -18.59 18.11 -19.81
C LEU A 243 -19.45 16.85 -19.82
N GLU A 244 -18.92 15.73 -20.32
CA GLU A 244 -19.58 14.42 -20.33
C GLU A 244 -19.38 13.62 -19.03
N THR A 245 -18.68 14.16 -18.02
CA THR A 245 -18.46 13.49 -16.72
C THR A 245 -19.53 13.82 -15.68
N SER A 246 -19.66 12.94 -14.69
CA SER A 246 -20.46 13.22 -13.48
C SER A 246 -19.97 14.43 -12.68
N HIS A 247 -18.69 14.81 -12.80
CA HIS A 247 -18.15 16.01 -12.14
C HIS A 247 -18.80 17.28 -12.69
N ALA A 248 -18.82 17.45 -14.02
CA ALA A 248 -19.49 18.59 -14.66
C ALA A 248 -21.01 18.58 -14.39
N ALA A 249 -21.65 17.41 -14.44
CA ALA A 249 -23.07 17.27 -14.11
C ALA A 249 -23.40 17.63 -12.65
N SER A 250 -22.41 17.56 -11.75
CA SER A 250 -22.56 17.81 -10.32
C SER A 250 -21.98 19.16 -9.88
N GLY A 251 -21.58 20.06 -10.79
CA GLY A 251 -21.07 21.38 -10.41
C GLY A 251 -19.60 21.45 -10.03
N VAL A 252 -18.81 20.39 -10.31
CA VAL A 252 -17.38 20.32 -9.97
C VAL A 252 -16.54 20.80 -11.16
N ASN A 253 -16.04 22.03 -11.05
CA ASN A 253 -15.25 22.71 -12.10
C ASN A 253 -13.76 22.35 -12.06
N CYS A 254 -12.98 22.82 -13.04
CA CYS A 254 -11.56 22.52 -13.18
C CYS A 254 -10.75 22.94 -11.93
N SER A 255 -11.03 24.12 -11.39
CA SER A 255 -10.40 24.64 -10.18
C SER A 255 -10.58 23.74 -8.96
N ALA A 256 -11.64 22.93 -8.91
CA ALA A 256 -11.91 22.02 -7.79
C ALA A 256 -10.81 20.97 -7.62
N CYS A 257 -10.20 20.54 -8.73
CA CYS A 257 -9.10 19.58 -8.72
C CYS A 257 -7.73 20.26 -8.83
N HIS A 258 -7.63 21.29 -9.66
CA HIS A 258 -6.33 21.85 -10.06
C HIS A 258 -5.81 22.95 -9.13
N ILE A 259 -6.60 23.47 -8.19
CA ILE A 259 -6.11 24.44 -7.19
C ILE A 259 -5.67 23.70 -5.92
N LYS A 260 -4.37 23.80 -5.57
CA LYS A 260 -3.86 23.29 -4.29
C LYS A 260 -4.51 24.01 -3.12
N GLN A 261 -5.27 23.29 -2.32
CA GLN A 261 -5.81 23.80 -1.07
C GLN A 261 -4.74 23.69 0.02
N GLY A 262 -4.35 24.82 0.62
CA GLY A 262 -3.55 24.83 1.85
C GLY A 262 -2.04 24.56 1.71
N ALA A 263 -1.38 25.02 0.64
CA ALA A 263 0.08 24.90 0.53
C ALA A 263 0.79 25.47 1.78
N ALA A 264 1.46 24.58 2.51
CA ALA A 264 2.40 24.94 3.55
C ALA A 264 3.61 25.62 2.91
N MET A 265 4.02 26.70 3.55
CA MET A 265 5.07 27.64 3.19
C MET A 265 6.40 26.90 2.91
N ASP A 266 6.92 27.03 1.69
CA ASP A 266 8.34 26.80 1.44
C ASP A 266 9.11 27.86 2.25
N THR A 267 9.91 27.42 3.22
CA THR A 267 10.55 28.28 4.23
C THR A 267 11.66 29.18 3.69
N ASN A 268 11.80 29.32 2.38
CA ASN A 268 12.79 30.20 1.74
C ASN A 268 12.19 31.22 0.75
N SER A 269 10.87 31.42 0.71
CA SER A 269 10.28 32.53 -0.06
C SER A 269 9.85 33.66 0.85
N GLU A 270 10.33 34.86 0.54
CA GLU A 270 9.94 36.10 1.19
C GLU A 270 8.42 36.23 1.24
N VAL A 271 7.96 36.72 2.40
CA VAL A 271 6.58 36.95 2.79
C VAL A 271 5.79 37.62 1.65
N SER A 272 4.95 36.84 0.96
CA SER A 272 3.83 37.37 0.19
C SER A 272 2.54 37.08 0.98
N THR A 273 1.87 38.14 1.41
CA THR A 273 0.65 38.12 2.22
C THR A 273 -0.62 37.90 1.40
N GLU A 274 -0.53 37.36 0.20
CA GLU A 274 -1.66 37.00 -0.64
C GLU A 274 -1.57 35.52 -1.00
N LYS A 275 -2.47 34.71 -0.42
CA LYS A 275 -2.66 33.31 -0.79
C LYS A 275 -3.24 33.23 -2.21
N ASN A 276 -2.41 33.47 -3.23
CA ASN A 276 -2.84 33.24 -4.60
C ASN A 276 -2.97 31.73 -4.82
N PRO A 277 -4.11 31.25 -5.34
CA PRO A 277 -4.30 29.82 -5.64
C PRO A 277 -3.27 29.36 -6.67
N VAL A 278 -2.49 28.34 -6.33
CA VAL A 278 -1.51 27.74 -7.24
C VAL A 278 -2.20 26.66 -8.07
N TRP A 279 -2.19 26.83 -9.38
CA TRP A 279 -2.69 25.85 -10.33
C TRP A 279 -1.67 24.71 -10.53
N ASP A 280 -2.10 23.47 -10.34
CA ASP A 280 -1.33 22.26 -10.56
C ASP A 280 -1.93 21.48 -11.75
N ASP A 281 -1.14 21.28 -12.80
CA ASP A 281 -1.56 20.52 -13.99
C ASP A 281 -1.59 18.99 -13.74
N HIS A 282 -1.04 18.54 -12.61
CA HIS A 282 -0.99 17.14 -12.19
C HIS A 282 -1.49 16.98 -10.74
N PRO A 283 -2.78 17.22 -10.48
CA PRO A 283 -3.34 17.02 -9.14
C PRO A 283 -3.18 15.57 -8.70
N ASP A 284 -2.84 15.38 -7.42
CA ASP A 284 -2.71 14.06 -6.82
C ASP A 284 -4.04 13.62 -6.16
N HIS A 285 -3.99 12.49 -5.47
CA HIS A 285 -5.14 11.91 -4.77
C HIS A 285 -5.77 12.84 -3.72
N ALA A 286 -5.06 13.84 -3.21
CA ALA A 286 -5.61 14.79 -2.23
C ALA A 286 -6.69 15.69 -2.85
N ALA A 287 -6.63 15.93 -4.17
CA ALA A 287 -7.70 16.64 -4.88
C ALA A 287 -9.03 15.88 -4.83
N CYS A 288 -8.99 14.55 -4.74
CA CYS A 288 -10.16 13.68 -4.67
C CYS A 288 -10.70 13.53 -3.24
N GLU A 289 -9.84 13.64 -2.23
CA GLU A 289 -10.13 13.24 -0.84
C GLU A 289 -11.33 13.97 -0.23
N SER A 290 -11.55 15.24 -0.59
CA SER A 290 -12.67 16.03 -0.07
C SER A 290 -14.07 15.54 -0.49
N CYS A 291 -14.15 14.70 -1.54
CA CYS A 291 -15.40 14.09 -2.01
C CYS A 291 -15.34 12.54 -2.04
N HIS A 292 -14.14 11.96 -2.04
CA HIS A 292 -13.88 10.52 -2.24
C HIS A 292 -12.90 9.98 -1.19
N SER A 293 -13.13 10.33 0.08
CA SER A 293 -12.23 9.98 1.19
C SER A 293 -12.05 8.47 1.36
N VAL A 294 -13.12 7.69 1.14
CA VAL A 294 -13.09 6.22 1.22
C VAL A 294 -12.26 5.63 0.09
N GLU A 295 -12.48 6.07 -1.15
CA GLU A 295 -11.71 5.61 -2.31
C GLU A 295 -10.23 5.97 -2.17
N VAL A 296 -9.92 7.19 -1.75
CA VAL A 296 -8.54 7.65 -1.51
C VAL A 296 -7.90 6.80 -0.42
N SER A 297 -8.57 6.60 0.71
CA SER A 297 -8.07 5.76 1.79
C SER A 297 -7.77 4.32 1.33
N ARG A 298 -8.68 3.71 0.55
CA ARG A 298 -8.48 2.35 -0.01
C ARG A 298 -7.40 2.31 -1.09
N PHE A 299 -7.32 3.33 -1.93
CA PHE A 299 -6.28 3.46 -2.95
C PHE A 299 -4.89 3.51 -2.31
N LEU A 300 -4.72 4.32 -1.25
CA LEU A 300 -3.50 4.45 -0.47
C LEU A 300 -3.09 3.18 0.27
N GLN A 301 -4.02 2.27 0.54
CA GLN A 301 -3.75 0.93 1.08
C GLN A 301 -3.37 -0.09 0.00
N GLY A 302 -3.70 0.20 -1.27
CA GLY A 302 -3.40 -0.67 -2.40
C GLY A 302 -1.95 -0.58 -2.86
N LYS A 303 -1.56 -1.53 -3.72
CA LYS A 303 -0.20 -1.58 -4.29
C LYS A 303 0.19 -0.29 -5.02
N HIS A 304 -0.74 0.43 -5.64
CA HIS A 304 -0.42 1.66 -6.36
C HIS A 304 -0.28 2.87 -5.43
N GLY A 305 -1.14 2.99 -4.42
CA GLY A 305 -1.15 4.14 -3.51
C GLY A 305 -0.21 4.00 -2.31
N MET A 306 0.31 2.81 -2.01
CA MET A 306 1.21 2.60 -0.86
C MET A 306 2.47 3.47 -0.91
N ARG A 307 3.01 3.77 -2.10
CA ARG A 307 4.15 4.70 -2.28
C ARG A 307 3.77 6.11 -1.85
N LEU A 308 2.64 6.59 -2.36
CA LEU A 308 2.14 7.93 -2.09
C LEU A 308 1.83 8.11 -0.59
N LYS A 309 1.25 7.09 0.05
CA LYS A 309 1.02 7.07 1.51
C LYS A 309 2.31 7.22 2.31
N GLN A 310 3.42 6.70 1.76
CA GLN A 310 4.76 6.84 2.34
C GLN A 310 5.52 8.04 1.76
N GLY A 311 4.84 9.05 1.18
CA GLY A 311 5.48 10.27 0.68
C GLY A 311 6.47 10.06 -0.48
N LEU A 312 6.43 8.91 -1.14
CA LEU A 312 7.21 8.65 -2.36
C LEU A 312 6.42 9.12 -3.59
N SER A 313 7.14 9.33 -4.70
CA SER A 313 6.52 9.57 -6.00
C SER A 313 5.69 8.37 -6.48
N ALA A 314 4.68 8.66 -7.31
CA ALA A 314 3.92 7.64 -8.01
C ALA A 314 4.85 6.71 -8.80
N MET A 315 4.49 5.42 -8.87
CA MET A 315 5.27 4.45 -9.61
C MET A 315 5.25 4.78 -11.12
N THR A 316 6.41 4.70 -11.75
CA THR A 316 6.57 4.84 -13.19
C THR A 316 6.87 3.48 -13.84
N PRO A 317 6.59 3.30 -15.15
CA PRO A 317 6.96 2.07 -15.85
C PRO A 317 8.45 1.70 -15.73
N ALA A 318 9.34 2.70 -15.59
CA ALA A 318 10.78 2.49 -15.41
C ALA A 318 11.14 1.80 -14.09
N GLN A 319 10.26 1.85 -13.08
CA GLN A 319 10.45 1.22 -11.77
C GLN A 319 9.87 -0.20 -11.69
N ALA A 320 9.28 -0.71 -12.78
CA ALA A 320 8.76 -2.07 -12.83
C ALA A 320 9.90 -3.10 -12.83
N ARG A 321 9.81 -4.13 -11.96
CA ARG A 321 10.76 -5.26 -11.96
C ARG A 321 10.61 -6.16 -13.19
N LEU A 322 9.39 -6.21 -13.75
CA LEU A 322 9.10 -6.96 -14.97
C LEU A 322 9.05 -6.00 -16.16
N PRO A 323 9.53 -6.42 -17.33
CA PRO A 323 9.38 -5.63 -18.54
C PRO A 323 7.90 -5.33 -18.79
N MET A 324 7.55 -4.06 -18.82
CA MET A 324 6.24 -3.63 -19.30
C MET A 324 6.24 -3.74 -20.83
N LYS A 325 5.11 -4.16 -21.40
CA LYS A 325 4.95 -4.07 -22.86
C LYS A 325 5.07 -2.61 -23.26
N LYS A 326 5.77 -2.33 -24.36
CA LYS A 326 5.72 -1.00 -24.96
C LYS A 326 4.28 -0.76 -25.44
N ASP A 327 3.78 0.43 -25.15
CA ASP A 327 2.52 0.92 -25.70
C ASP A 327 2.57 0.96 -27.24
#